data_AF-A0A1V3RR49-F1
#
_entry.id   AF-A0A1V3RR49-F1
#
_cell.length_a   1.000
_cell.length_b   1.000
_cell.length_c   1.000
_cell.angle_alpha   90.00
_cell.angle_beta   90.00
_cell.angle_gamma   90.00
#
_symmetry.space_group_name_H-M   'P 1'
#
loop_
_entity.id
_entity.type
_entity.pdbx_description
1 polymer ?
#
loop_
_entity_poly.entity_id
_entity_poly.type
_entity_poly.pdbx_seq_one_letter_code
_entity_poly.pdbx_strand_id
1 'polypeptide(L)'
;NGTDYTTNQIGTRFPGADGCTADQVLNLTVTPKPADIVTNQTICSGATFTWNGTDYTTNQTGTRFPGADGCTADQVLNLTVTPKPADIVTNQTICSGATFTWNGTDYTTNQIGTRFPGADGCTADQVLNLTVTPKPADIVTNQTICSGETYRWN
;
A
#
# COMPACT_ATOMS: atom_id res chain seq x y z
N ASN A 1 -12.87 -44.57 -33.95
CA ASN A 1 -13.71 -45.59 -33.28
C ASN A 1 -14.80 -44.99 -32.37
N GLY A 2 -14.91 -43.66 -32.24
CA GLY A 2 -15.93 -43.04 -31.36
C GLY A 2 -15.63 -43.18 -29.87
N THR A 3 -14.37 -43.48 -29.50
CA THR A 3 -13.93 -43.62 -28.11
C THR A 3 -13.13 -42.39 -27.69
N ASP A 4 -13.43 -41.86 -26.51
CA ASP A 4 -12.66 -40.79 -25.89
C ASP A 4 -11.45 -41.38 -25.14
N TYR A 5 -10.29 -40.75 -25.33
CA TYR A 5 -9.05 -41.14 -24.67
C TYR A 5 -8.62 -40.05 -23.68
N THR A 6 -8.49 -40.41 -22.41
CA THR A 6 -8.10 -39.48 -21.33
C THR A 6 -6.71 -39.77 -20.76
N THR A 7 -6.01 -40.76 -21.33
CA THR A 7 -4.68 -41.22 -20.88
C THR A 7 -3.75 -41.43 -22.07
N ASN A 8 -2.44 -41.47 -21.79
CA ASN A 8 -1.42 -41.73 -22.80
C ASN A 8 -1.73 -42.99 -23.61
N GLN A 9 -1.57 -42.89 -24.93
CA GLN A 9 -1.67 -44.02 -25.86
C GLN A 9 -0.34 -44.15 -26.58
N ILE A 10 0.23 -45.35 -26.59
CA ILE A 10 1.50 -45.63 -27.27
C ILE A 10 1.25 -46.80 -28.21
N GLY A 11 1.25 -46.52 -29.52
CA GLY A 11 1.11 -47.54 -30.56
C GLY A 11 -0.25 -48.23 -30.61
N THR A 12 -1.32 -47.62 -30.06
CA THR A 12 -2.67 -48.21 -30.09
C THR A 12 -3.16 -48.30 -31.53
N ARG A 13 -3.48 -49.52 -31.99
CA ARG A 13 -3.72 -49.83 -33.41
C ARG A 13 -5.17 -50.18 -33.68
N PHE A 14 -5.75 -49.59 -34.73
CA PHE A 14 -7.11 -49.85 -35.19
C PHE A 14 -7.07 -50.48 -36.58
N PRO A 15 -7.37 -51.79 -36.69
CA PRO A 15 -7.31 -52.46 -37.97
C PRO A 15 -8.33 -51.91 -38.98
N GLY A 16 -7.94 -51.85 -40.26
CA GLY A 16 -8.86 -51.56 -41.36
C GLY A 16 -9.93 -52.64 -41.50
N ALA A 17 -11.15 -52.26 -41.88
CA ALA A 17 -12.33 -53.14 -41.81
C ALA A 17 -12.35 -54.29 -42.83
N ASP A 18 -11.57 -54.20 -43.91
CA ASP A 18 -11.70 -55.06 -45.10
C ASP A 18 -10.36 -55.63 -45.60
N GLY A 19 -9.27 -55.47 -44.85
CA GLY A 19 -7.93 -55.94 -45.24
C GLY A 19 -7.28 -55.18 -46.41
N CYS A 20 -8.00 -54.23 -47.03
CA CYS A 20 -7.50 -53.29 -48.02
C CYS A 20 -7.34 -51.88 -47.44
N THR A 21 -8.05 -51.58 -46.35
CA THR A 21 -7.95 -50.33 -45.59
C THR A 21 -6.73 -50.37 -44.68
N ALA A 22 -5.91 -49.31 -44.73
CA ALA A 22 -4.76 -49.19 -43.86
C ALA A 22 -5.18 -49.08 -42.39
N ASP A 23 -4.38 -49.70 -41.52
CA ASP A 23 -4.59 -49.63 -40.08
C ASP A 23 -4.18 -48.26 -39.55
N GLN A 24 -4.93 -47.73 -38.59
CA GLN A 24 -4.61 -46.47 -37.93
C GLN A 24 -3.81 -46.74 -36.65
N VAL A 25 -2.82 -45.90 -36.36
CA VAL A 25 -2.03 -45.97 -35.13
C VAL A 25 -2.15 -44.65 -34.38
N LEU A 26 -2.55 -44.70 -33.12
CA LEU A 26 -2.67 -43.57 -32.23
C LEU A 26 -1.46 -43.52 -31.27
N ASN A 27 -0.74 -42.39 -31.32
CA ASN A 27 0.19 -41.98 -30.28
C ASN A 27 -0.36 -40.71 -29.65
N LEU A 28 -0.83 -40.81 -28.40
CA LEU A 28 -1.40 -39.70 -27.64
C LEU A 28 -0.55 -39.47 -26.41
N THR A 29 -0.14 -38.22 -26.20
CA THR A 29 0.51 -37.76 -24.97
C THR A 29 -0.40 -36.78 -24.26
N VAL A 30 -0.75 -37.11 -23.03
CA VAL A 30 -1.53 -36.30 -22.10
C VAL A 30 -0.56 -35.74 -21.07
N THR A 31 -0.43 -34.42 -21.05
CA THR A 31 0.39 -33.69 -20.06
C THR A 31 -0.48 -33.21 -18.91
N PRO A 32 -0.01 -33.31 -17.66
CA PRO A 32 -0.75 -32.76 -16.53
C PRO A 32 -0.84 -31.24 -16.63
N LYS A 33 -1.92 -30.67 -16.10
CA LYS A 33 -2.03 -29.23 -15.92
C LYS A 33 -0.90 -28.73 -15.01
N PRO A 34 -0.18 -27.66 -15.37
CA PRO A 34 0.85 -27.09 -14.51
C PRO A 34 0.26 -26.59 -13.18
N ALA A 35 1.12 -26.45 -12.17
CA ALA A 35 0.73 -25.86 -10.89
C ALA A 35 0.34 -24.38 -11.04
N ASP A 36 -0.51 -23.92 -10.14
CA ASP A 36 -0.96 -22.53 -10.09
C ASP A 36 0.20 -21.54 -9.92
N ILE A 37 0.12 -20.40 -10.61
CA ILE A 37 1.03 -19.28 -10.44
C ILE A 37 0.43 -18.31 -9.43
N VAL A 38 1.12 -18.11 -8.30
CA VAL A 38 0.63 -17.26 -7.21
C VAL A 38 1.31 -15.89 -7.24
N THR A 39 0.51 -14.84 -7.37
CA THR A 39 0.91 -13.44 -7.21
C THR A 39 0.56 -12.98 -5.80
N ASN A 40 1.55 -12.55 -5.02
CA ASN A 40 1.34 -11.91 -3.73
C ASN A 40 1.71 -10.44 -3.85
N GLN A 41 0.79 -9.53 -3.53
CA GLN A 41 0.99 -8.10 -3.64
C GLN A 41 0.44 -7.38 -2.41
N THR A 42 1.07 -6.26 -2.05
CA THR A 42 0.55 -5.33 -1.05
C THR A 42 0.41 -3.94 -1.65
N ILE A 43 -0.70 -3.26 -1.36
CA ILE A 43 -0.94 -1.87 -1.74
C ILE A 43 -1.46 -1.07 -0.56
N CYS A 44 -1.36 0.25 -0.65
CA CYS A 44 -1.93 1.18 0.33
C CYS A 44 -3.43 1.37 0.14
N SER A 45 -4.12 1.76 1.20
CA SER A 45 -5.52 2.18 1.12
C SER A 45 -5.70 3.25 0.04
N GLY A 46 -6.71 3.09 -0.82
CA GLY A 46 -6.98 4.02 -1.91
C GLY A 46 -6.06 3.89 -3.13
N ALA A 47 -5.04 3.01 -3.10
CA ALA A 47 -4.30 2.63 -4.29
C ALA A 47 -5.04 1.53 -5.07
N THR A 48 -4.65 1.34 -6.34
CA THR A 48 -5.19 0.32 -7.24
C THR A 48 -4.07 -0.62 -7.69
N PHE A 49 -4.35 -1.92 -7.69
CA PHE A 49 -3.51 -2.93 -8.32
C PHE A 49 -4.24 -3.54 -9.52
N THR A 50 -3.72 -3.30 -10.72
CA THR A 50 -4.23 -3.93 -11.95
C THR A 50 -3.59 -5.30 -12.13
N TRP A 51 -4.40 -6.34 -12.16
CA TRP A 51 -3.96 -7.72 -12.34
C TRP A 51 -4.85 -8.43 -13.36
N ASN A 52 -4.22 -9.03 -14.38
CA ASN A 52 -4.91 -9.65 -15.53
C ASN A 52 -6.00 -8.75 -16.15
N GLY A 53 -5.71 -7.45 -16.26
CA GLY A 53 -6.62 -6.45 -16.84
C GLY A 53 -7.82 -6.08 -15.96
N THR A 54 -7.87 -6.57 -14.72
CA THR A 54 -8.87 -6.18 -13.72
C THR A 54 -8.24 -5.35 -12.61
N ASP A 55 -8.90 -4.26 -12.21
CA ASP A 55 -8.44 -3.40 -11.14
C ASP A 55 -8.97 -3.85 -9.78
N TYR A 56 -8.04 -3.98 -8.81
CA TYR A 56 -8.35 -4.36 -7.44
C TYR A 56 -7.93 -3.27 -6.46
N THR A 57 -8.85 -2.88 -5.59
CA THR A 57 -8.66 -1.86 -4.54
C THR A 57 -8.93 -2.40 -3.12
N THR A 58 -9.28 -3.68 -3.01
CA THR A 58 -9.64 -4.36 -1.77
C THR A 58 -8.87 -5.66 -1.61
N ASN A 59 -8.79 -6.18 -0.38
CA ASN A 59 -8.11 -7.45 -0.09
C ASN A 59 -8.64 -8.57 -1.00
N GLN A 60 -7.71 -9.34 -1.58
CA GLN A 60 -8.01 -10.53 -2.37
C GLN A 60 -7.34 -11.73 -1.70
N THR A 61 -8.09 -12.80 -1.49
CA THR A 61 -7.58 -14.04 -0.88
C THR A 61 -7.83 -15.19 -1.84
N GLY A 62 -6.80 -15.57 -2.60
CA GLY A 62 -6.87 -16.67 -3.55
C GLY A 62 -7.77 -16.40 -4.76
N THR A 63 -7.90 -15.15 -5.21
CA THR A 63 -8.68 -14.80 -6.40
C THR A 63 -8.08 -15.47 -7.63
N ARG A 64 -8.88 -16.26 -8.37
CA ARG A 64 -8.39 -17.09 -9.49
C ARG A 64 -8.71 -16.48 -10.85
N PHE A 65 -7.73 -16.53 -11.74
CA PHE A 65 -7.92 -16.31 -13.17
C PHE A 65 -7.52 -17.61 -13.90
N PRO A 66 -8.50 -18.37 -14.43
CA PRO A 66 -8.21 -19.65 -15.07
C PRO A 66 -7.27 -19.53 -16.27
N GLY A 67 -6.40 -20.51 -16.43
CA GLY A 67 -5.67 -20.70 -17.68
C GLY A 67 -6.64 -20.91 -18.85
N ALA A 68 -6.20 -20.58 -20.06
CA ALA A 68 -7.04 -20.66 -21.25
C ALA A 68 -7.49 -22.09 -21.59
N ASP A 69 -6.73 -23.09 -21.12
CA ASP A 69 -6.98 -24.50 -21.36
C ASP A 69 -6.49 -25.37 -20.18
N GLY A 70 -6.68 -26.68 -20.30
CA GLY A 70 -6.20 -27.66 -19.31
C GLY A 70 -4.68 -27.85 -19.27
N CYS A 71 -3.92 -27.15 -20.13
CA CYS A 71 -2.46 -27.22 -20.19
C CYS A 71 -1.79 -25.92 -19.71
N THR A 72 -2.57 -24.89 -19.39
CA THR A 72 -2.10 -23.60 -18.90
C THR A 72 -2.33 -23.51 -17.40
N ALA A 73 -1.34 -23.02 -16.66
CA ALA A 73 -1.46 -22.77 -15.22
C ALA A 73 -2.59 -21.77 -14.94
N ASP A 74 -3.35 -22.00 -13.87
CA ASP A 74 -4.23 -20.96 -13.34
C ASP A 74 -3.38 -19.89 -12.64
N GLN A 75 -3.84 -18.64 -12.69
CA GLN A 75 -3.26 -17.55 -11.93
C GLN A 75 -4.04 -17.37 -10.63
N VAL A 76 -3.36 -17.11 -9.53
CA VAL A 76 -3.94 -16.89 -8.20
C VAL A 76 -3.41 -15.58 -7.63
N LEU A 77 -4.28 -14.71 -7.17
CA LEU A 77 -3.92 -13.43 -6.54
C LEU A 77 -4.22 -13.46 -5.04
N ASN A 78 -3.21 -13.10 -4.26
CA ASN A 78 -3.34 -12.67 -2.88
C ASN A 78 -2.93 -11.20 -2.79
N LEU A 79 -3.91 -10.30 -2.64
CA LEU A 79 -3.69 -8.86 -2.51
C LEU A 79 -3.99 -8.44 -1.09
N THR A 80 -3.03 -7.81 -0.43
CA THR A 80 -3.21 -7.18 0.88
C THR A 80 -3.31 -5.67 0.70
N VAL A 81 -4.34 -5.05 1.26
CA VAL A 81 -4.53 -3.61 1.31
C VAL A 81 -4.22 -3.14 2.72
N THR A 82 -3.12 -2.40 2.86
CA THR A 82 -2.71 -1.82 4.14
C THR A 82 -3.59 -0.60 4.45
N PRO A 83 -4.30 -0.59 5.58
CA PRO A 83 -5.13 0.55 5.96
C PRO A 83 -4.26 1.78 6.24
N LYS A 84 -4.82 2.97 5.97
CA LYS A 84 -4.17 4.22 6.35
C LYS A 84 -4.07 4.28 7.88
N PRO A 85 -2.88 4.54 8.45
CA PRO A 85 -2.75 4.68 9.90
C PRO A 85 -3.56 5.87 10.43
N ALA A 86 -3.80 5.88 11.74
CA ALA A 86 -4.40 7.01 12.43
C ALA A 86 -3.51 8.25 12.34
N ASP A 87 -4.14 9.42 12.41
CA ASP A 87 -3.46 10.72 12.39
C ASP A 87 -2.45 10.86 13.54
N ILE A 88 -1.32 11.49 13.24
CA ILE A 88 -0.32 11.88 14.24
C ILE A 88 -0.57 13.33 14.65
N VAL A 89 -0.92 13.52 15.93
CA VAL A 89 -1.26 14.85 16.46
C VAL A 89 -0.08 15.46 17.20
N THR A 90 0.39 16.60 16.72
CA THR A 90 1.37 17.47 17.38
C THR A 90 0.64 18.57 18.15
N ASN A 91 0.81 18.62 19.46
CA ASN A 91 0.33 19.71 20.29
C ASN A 91 1.52 20.54 20.76
N GLN A 92 1.51 21.84 20.47
CA GLN A 92 2.62 22.73 20.80
C GLN A 92 2.10 24.04 21.37
N THR A 93 2.88 24.64 22.27
CA THR A 93 2.64 26.00 22.76
C THR A 93 3.86 26.86 22.53
N ILE A 94 3.67 28.09 22.04
CA ILE A 94 4.72 29.10 21.90
C ILE A 94 4.26 30.44 22.48
N CYS A 95 5.21 31.30 22.83
CA CYS A 95 4.91 32.67 23.22
C CYS A 95 4.71 33.57 21.99
N SER A 96 3.93 34.64 22.14
CA SER A 96 3.77 35.68 21.12
C SER A 96 5.13 36.23 20.69
N GLY A 97 5.33 36.32 19.37
CA GLY A 97 6.60 36.72 18.75
C GLY A 97 7.58 35.57 18.49
N ALA A 98 7.33 34.37 19.02
CA ALA A 98 8.09 33.18 18.64
C ALA A 98 7.54 32.54 17.35
N THR A 99 8.34 31.67 16.73
CA THR A 99 7.97 30.91 15.53
C THR A 99 8.11 29.43 15.82
N PHE A 100 7.15 28.62 15.36
CA PHE A 100 7.21 27.17 15.37
C PHE A 100 7.24 26.65 13.94
N THR A 101 8.36 26.06 13.54
CA THR A 101 8.50 25.40 12.24
C THR A 101 7.97 23.97 12.33
N TRP A 102 6.98 23.64 11.51
CA TRP A 102 6.37 22.32 11.46
C TRP A 102 6.15 21.88 10.02
N ASN A 103 6.66 20.69 9.67
CA ASN A 103 6.67 20.17 8.28
C ASN A 103 7.19 21.19 7.26
N GLY A 104 8.25 21.94 7.62
CA GLY A 104 8.87 22.95 6.76
C GLY A 104 8.08 24.24 6.58
N THR A 105 6.97 24.41 7.30
CA THR A 105 6.17 25.65 7.32
C THR A 105 6.28 26.33 8.68
N ASP A 106 6.47 27.65 8.68
CA ASP A 106 6.58 28.45 9.89
C ASP A 106 5.22 28.95 10.36
N TYR A 107 4.91 28.72 11.64
CA TYR A 107 3.67 29.15 12.28
C TYR A 107 3.96 30.09 13.44
N THR A 108 3.25 31.23 13.46
CA THR A 108 3.36 32.27 14.51
C THR A 108 2.00 32.57 15.16
N THR A 109 0.93 31.94 14.70
CA THR A 109 -0.46 32.13 15.16
C THR A 109 -1.09 30.80 15.56
N ASN A 110 -2.19 30.86 16.33
CA ASN A 110 -2.92 29.66 16.74
C ASN A 110 -3.30 28.78 15.55
N GLN A 111 -3.07 27.47 15.67
CA GLN A 111 -3.47 26.45 14.71
C GLN A 111 -4.40 25.46 15.41
N ILE A 112 -5.54 25.14 14.79
CA ILE A 112 -6.50 24.18 15.32
C ILE A 112 -6.75 23.14 14.24
N GLY A 113 -6.16 21.96 14.43
CA GLY A 113 -6.33 20.84 13.50
C GLY A 113 -5.72 21.08 12.12
N THR A 114 -4.67 21.89 11.99
CA THR A 114 -4.00 22.13 10.71
C THR A 114 -3.40 20.82 10.21
N ARG A 115 -3.78 20.39 9.00
CA ARG A 115 -3.43 19.07 8.44
C ARG A 115 -2.31 19.15 7.42
N PHE A 116 -1.38 18.22 7.51
CA PHE A 116 -0.40 17.91 6.47
C PHE A 116 -0.62 16.45 6.03
N PRO A 117 -1.19 16.21 4.84
CA PRO A 117 -1.49 14.86 4.39
C PRO A 117 -0.24 13.99 4.24
N GLY A 118 -0.37 12.72 4.61
CA GLY A 118 0.61 11.70 4.26
C GLY A 118 0.75 11.58 2.75
N ALA A 119 1.92 11.12 2.30
CA ALA A 119 2.23 11.03 0.86
C ALA A 119 1.35 10.01 0.12
N ASP A 120 0.83 9.01 0.84
CA ASP A 120 -0.01 7.94 0.32
C ASP A 120 -1.01 7.46 1.36
N GLY A 121 -1.83 6.47 0.98
CA GLY A 121 -2.76 5.83 1.91
C GLY A 121 -2.14 4.84 2.89
N CYS A 122 -0.82 4.73 2.97
CA CYS A 122 -0.11 3.98 4.03
C CYS A 122 0.57 4.92 5.04
N THR A 123 0.65 6.22 4.74
CA THR A 123 1.30 7.22 5.58
C THR A 123 0.24 7.95 6.38
N ALA A 124 0.45 8.06 7.70
CA ALA A 124 -0.42 8.84 8.57
C ALA A 124 -0.46 10.31 8.15
N ASP A 125 -1.63 10.94 8.25
CA ASP A 125 -1.71 12.40 8.19
C ASP A 125 -1.13 13.00 9.47
N GLN A 126 -0.48 14.15 9.33
CA GLN A 126 0.01 14.92 10.47
C GLN A 126 -1.02 16.02 10.79
N VAL A 127 -1.26 16.26 12.07
CA VAL A 127 -2.21 17.28 12.56
C VAL A 127 -1.51 18.17 13.58
N LEU A 128 -1.58 19.48 13.41
CA LEU A 128 -1.01 20.47 14.32
C LEU A 128 -2.10 21.20 15.11
N ASN A 129 -1.96 21.20 16.42
CA ASN A 129 -2.62 22.11 17.34
C ASN A 129 -1.56 23.01 17.99
N LEU A 130 -1.47 24.26 17.54
CA LEU A 130 -0.53 25.24 18.07
C LEU A 130 -1.29 26.27 18.90
N THR A 131 -0.89 26.45 20.15
CA THR A 131 -1.39 27.51 21.02
C THR A 131 -0.32 28.59 21.17
N VAL A 132 -0.69 29.84 20.89
CA VAL A 132 0.17 31.01 21.05
C VAL A 132 -0.29 31.78 22.28
N THR A 133 0.55 31.80 23.32
CA THR A 133 0.27 32.52 24.56
C THR A 133 0.88 33.91 24.55
N PRO A 134 0.29 34.89 25.26
CA PRO A 134 0.91 36.21 25.41
C PRO A 134 2.32 36.10 26.01
N LYS A 135 3.23 36.97 25.55
CA LYS A 135 4.55 37.12 26.19
C LYS A 135 4.33 37.58 27.65
N PRO A 136 5.07 37.03 28.64
CA PRO A 136 5.05 37.58 29.98
C PRO A 136 5.36 39.08 29.99
N ALA A 137 4.75 39.80 30.91
CA ALA A 137 5.05 41.22 31.11
C ALA A 137 6.53 41.42 31.44
N ASP A 138 7.09 42.55 31.02
CA ASP A 138 8.47 42.89 31.33
C ASP A 138 8.65 43.05 32.84
N ILE A 139 9.75 42.53 33.37
CA ILE A 139 10.11 42.70 34.78
C ILE A 139 10.74 44.09 34.92
N VAL A 140 10.02 44.99 35.60
CA VAL A 140 10.50 46.35 35.86
C VAL A 140 11.18 46.39 37.23
N THR A 141 12.44 46.81 37.27
CA THR A 141 13.18 47.03 38.51
C THR A 141 13.49 48.51 38.67
N ASN A 142 12.93 49.12 39.72
CA ASN A 142 13.18 50.51 40.06
C ASN A 142 14.27 50.59 41.14
N GLN A 143 15.26 51.45 40.94
CA GLN A 143 16.37 51.66 41.87
C GLN A 143 16.60 53.15 42.09
N THR A 144 16.89 53.53 43.32
CA THR A 144 17.24 54.90 43.70
C THR A 144 18.60 54.87 44.36
N ILE A 145 19.52 55.72 43.89
CA ILE A 145 20.86 55.88 44.46
C ILE A 145 21.12 57.33 44.82
N CYS A 146 22.02 57.55 45.77
CA CYS A 146 22.41 58.87 46.23
C CYS A 146 23.49 59.49 45.31
N SER A 147 23.69 60.80 45.44
CA SER A 147 24.78 61.49 44.73
C SER A 147 26.14 60.89 45.14
N GLY A 148 26.92 60.44 44.16
CA GLY A 148 28.22 59.79 44.37
C GLY A 148 28.18 58.26 44.47
N GLU A 149 27.00 57.64 44.50
CA GLU A 149 26.86 56.18 44.48
C GLU A 149 26.92 55.60 43.06
N THR A 150 27.24 54.31 42.97
CA THR A 150 27.24 53.55 41.72
C THR A 150 26.32 52.34 41.82
N TYR A 151 25.46 52.15 40.82
CA TYR A 151 24.61 50.97 40.70
C TYR A 151 25.09 50.05 39.58
N ARG A 152 25.29 48.77 39.90
CA ARG A 152 25.68 47.75 38.93
C ARG A 152 24.51 46.80 38.69
N TRP A 153 23.94 46.87 37.49
CA TRP A 153 22.94 45.94 36.98
C TRP A 153 23.63 44.64 36.54
N ASN A 154 23.08 43.49 36.92
CA ASN A 154 23.43 42.19 36.38
C ASN A 154 22.16 41.52 35.86
#